data_AF-A0A0D7DWI4-F1
#
_entry.id   AF-A0A0D7DWI4-F1
#
_cell.length_a   1.000
_cell.length_b   1.000
_cell.length_c   1.000
_cell.angle_alpha   90.00
_cell.angle_beta   90.00
_cell.angle_gamma   90.00
#
_symmetry.space_group_name_H-M   'P 1'
#
loop_
_entity.id
_entity.type
_entity.pdbx_description
1 polymer ?
#
loop_
_entity_poly.entity_id
_entity_poly.type
_entity_poly.pdbx_seq_one_letter_code
_entity_poly.pdbx_strand_id
1 'polypeptide(L)'
;NTAVSEWDRLIKNIPGVVMSSNALAAPVGSPLASNALLTTNVGGVAPIFVGTWGAIDLIRDVYSDAASGGLRLTALATMDVTVSRAQQLQILTGIQ
;
A
#
# COMPACT_ATOMS: atom_id res chain seq x y z
N ASN A 1 -46.77 2.91 19.27
CA ASN A 1 -46.01 2.27 18.18
C ASN A 1 -44.54 2.50 18.40
N THR A 2 -43.87 1.55 19.03
CA THR A 2 -42.42 1.62 19.28
C THR A 2 -41.68 1.34 17.99
N ALA A 3 -40.95 2.33 17.47
CA ALA A 3 -40.08 2.14 16.32
C ALA A 3 -38.96 1.17 16.71
N VAL A 4 -38.96 -0.01 16.09
CA VAL A 4 -37.89 -1.00 16.24
C VAL A 4 -36.83 -0.67 15.20
N SER A 5 -35.61 -0.38 15.63
CA SER A 5 -34.52 -0.08 14.71
C SER A 5 -34.09 -1.35 13.95
N GLU A 6 -33.43 -1.18 12.79
CA GLU A 6 -32.84 -2.34 12.10
C GLU A 6 -31.79 -3.06 12.95
N TRP A 7 -31.13 -2.32 13.86
CA TRP A 7 -30.20 -2.88 14.83
C TRP A 7 -30.89 -3.83 15.82
N ASP A 8 -32.08 -3.48 16.29
CA ASP A 8 -32.88 -4.34 17.17
C ASP A 8 -33.34 -5.61 16.46
N ARG A 9 -33.66 -5.53 15.16
CA ARG A 9 -33.98 -6.72 14.36
C ARG A 9 -32.78 -7.60 14.12
N LEU A 10 -31.59 -7.02 13.95
CA LEU A 10 -30.35 -7.76 13.73
C LEU A 10 -29.95 -8.57 14.96
N ILE A 11 -29.87 -7.93 16.13
CA ILE A 11 -29.49 -8.60 17.39
C ILE A 11 -30.48 -9.70 17.76
N LYS A 12 -31.78 -9.50 17.47
CA LYS A 12 -32.81 -10.51 17.73
C LYS A 12 -32.54 -11.83 16.98
N ASN A 13 -31.95 -11.77 15.79
CA ASN A 13 -31.78 -12.94 14.93
C ASN A 13 -30.34 -13.48 14.88
N ILE A 14 -29.35 -12.67 15.26
CA ILE A 14 -27.93 -13.04 15.19
C ILE A 14 -27.29 -12.85 16.57
N PRO A 15 -27.09 -13.92 17.37
CA PRO A 15 -26.36 -13.83 18.62
C PRO A 15 -24.86 -13.62 18.35
N GLY A 16 -24.26 -12.60 18.97
CA GLY A 16 -22.81 -12.33 18.88
C GLY A 16 -22.37 -11.55 17.65
N VAL A 17 -23.10 -10.50 17.26
CA VAL A 17 -22.68 -9.59 16.18
C VAL A 17 -21.34 -8.93 16.56
N VAL A 18 -20.25 -9.36 15.92
CA VAL A 18 -18.94 -8.72 16.03
C VAL A 18 -18.78 -7.76 14.87
N MET A 19 -18.78 -6.46 15.17
CA MET A 19 -18.48 -5.41 14.21
C MET A 19 -16.97 -5.14 14.26
N SER A 20 -16.26 -5.39 13.16
CA SER A 20 -14.87 -4.95 12.99
C SER A 20 -14.81 -3.97 11.82
N SER A 21 -14.03 -2.90 11.97
CA SER A 21 -13.83 -1.90 10.91
C SER A 21 -13.03 -2.45 9.73
N ASN A 22 -12.22 -3.49 9.93
CA ASN A 22 -11.35 -4.06 8.90
C ASN A 22 -11.23 -5.60 8.93
N ALA A 23 -11.66 -6.28 10.00
CA ALA A 23 -11.57 -7.73 10.23
C ALA A 23 -10.16 -8.34 10.03
N LEU A 24 -9.12 -7.50 10.07
CA LEU A 24 -7.73 -7.91 9.91
C LEU A 24 -7.10 -8.09 11.30
N ALA A 25 -6.18 -9.06 11.42
CA ALA A 25 -5.39 -9.20 12.63
C ALA A 25 -4.58 -7.92 12.89
N ALA A 26 -4.46 -7.54 14.16
CA ALA A 26 -3.61 -6.44 14.58
C ALA A 26 -2.21 -6.61 13.97
N PRO A 27 -1.58 -5.55 13.42
CA PRO A 27 -0.21 -5.63 12.95
C PRO A 27 0.71 -6.13 14.08
N VAL A 28 1.21 -7.36 13.97
CA VAL A 28 2.01 -8.02 15.03
C VAL A 28 3.51 -7.64 15.01
N GLY A 29 3.84 -6.46 14.47
CA GLY A 29 5.21 -6.00 14.27
C GLY A 29 5.69 -4.95 15.29
N SER A 30 6.95 -4.55 15.14
CA SER A 30 7.50 -3.35 15.79
C SER A 30 7.71 -2.27 14.73
N PRO A 31 7.06 -1.09 14.82
CA PRO A 31 6.15 -0.65 15.88
C PRO A 31 4.75 -1.32 15.84
N LEU A 32 4.11 -1.43 17.02
CA LEU A 32 2.77 -1.99 17.16
C LEU A 32 1.70 -1.14 16.46
N ALA A 33 1.85 0.19 16.52
CA ALA A 33 1.04 1.11 15.74
C ALA A 33 1.56 1.16 14.30
N SER A 34 0.69 0.87 13.34
CA SER A 34 1.03 0.93 11.91
C SER A 34 0.37 2.12 11.22
N ASN A 35 0.99 2.56 10.13
CA ASN A 35 0.42 3.53 9.21
C ASN A 35 -0.04 2.80 7.94
N ALA A 36 -1.16 3.22 7.37
CA ALA A 36 -1.60 2.77 6.05
C ALA A 36 -1.92 3.96 5.15
N LEU A 37 -1.82 3.74 3.84
CA LEU A 37 -2.26 4.70 2.83
C LEU A 37 -3.62 4.23 2.30
N LEU A 38 -4.68 4.92 2.68
CA LEU A 38 -5.99 4.71 2.10
C LEU A 38 -6.07 5.42 0.76
N THR A 39 -6.42 4.69 -0.29
CA THR A 39 -6.55 5.20 -1.65
C THR A 39 -7.95 4.96 -2.20
N THR A 40 -8.50 5.90 -2.93
CA THR A 40 -9.74 5.70 -3.70
C THR A 40 -9.50 5.92 -5.19
N ASN A 41 -10.18 5.13 -6.03
CA ASN A 41 -10.21 5.34 -7.47
C ASN A 41 -11.52 6.07 -7.83
N VAL A 42 -11.42 7.37 -8.10
CA VAL A 42 -12.56 8.17 -8.58
C VAL A 42 -12.46 8.29 -10.10
N GLY A 43 -13.48 7.82 -10.81
CA GLY A 43 -13.57 7.95 -12.26
C GLY A 43 -12.66 7.00 -13.06
N GLY A 44 -12.20 5.90 -12.46
CA GLY A 44 -11.35 4.92 -13.13
C GLY A 44 -9.87 5.32 -13.26
N VAL A 45 -9.46 6.46 -12.71
CA VAL A 45 -8.10 6.99 -12.81
C VAL A 45 -7.35 6.78 -11.49
N ALA A 46 -6.18 6.16 -11.56
CA ALA A 46 -5.32 5.97 -10.40
C ALA A 46 -4.77 7.31 -9.85
N PRO A 47 -4.61 7.45 -8.52
CA PRO A 47 -4.06 8.67 -7.91
C PRO A 47 -2.55 8.83 -8.07
N ILE A 48 -1.84 7.73 -8.30
CA ILE A 48 -0.38 7.65 -8.40
C ILE A 48 -0.03 7.04 -9.76
N PHE A 49 0.90 7.69 -10.46
CA PHE A 49 1.44 7.21 -11.72
C PHE A 49 2.92 6.91 -11.57
N VAL A 50 3.34 5.81 -12.18
CA VAL A 50 4.75 5.41 -12.27
C VAL A 50 5.15 5.46 -13.73
N GLY A 51 6.09 6.35 -14.05
CA GLY A 51 6.72 6.42 -15.36
C GLY A 51 8.04 5.66 -15.32
N THR A 52 8.19 4.65 -16.16
CA THR A 52 9.48 3.97 -16.37
C THR A 52 10.10 4.48 -17.66
N TRP A 53 11.35 4.94 -17.59
CA TRP A 53 12.09 5.30 -18.79
C TRP A 53 12.75 4.06 -19.35
N GLY A 54 12.56 3.81 -20.65
CA GLY A 54 12.68 2.49 -21.27
C GLY A 54 13.95 1.71 -20.91
N ALA A 55 13.72 0.55 -20.28
CA ALA A 55 14.64 -0.54 -19.96
C ALA A 55 15.54 -0.37 -18.72
N ILE A 56 16.37 -1.39 -18.49
CA ILE A 56 17.43 -1.43 -17.50
C ILE A 56 18.72 -1.00 -18.19
N ASP A 57 19.31 0.12 -17.76
CA ASP A 57 20.64 0.51 -18.22
C ASP A 57 21.67 -0.39 -17.54
N LEU A 58 22.38 -1.19 -18.34
CA LEU A 58 23.39 -2.12 -17.84
C LEU A 58 24.79 -1.56 -18.09
N ILE A 59 25.50 -1.24 -17.02
CA ILE A 59 26.92 -0.86 -17.07
C ILE A 59 27.76 -2.11 -16.89
N ARG A 60 28.60 -2.39 -17.87
CA ARG A 60 29.61 -3.45 -17.83
C ARG A 60 30.96 -2.86 -17.41
N ASP A 61 31.32 -3.02 -16.14
CA ASP A 61 32.58 -2.53 -15.59
C ASP A 61 33.63 -3.65 -15.55
N VAL A 62 34.55 -3.57 -16.51
CA VAL A 62 35.67 -4.52 -16.67
C VAL A 62 36.91 -4.13 -15.88
N TYR A 63 36.90 -2.99 -15.19
CA TYR A 63 38.11 -2.41 -14.58
C TYR A 63 38.11 -2.57 -13.06
N SER A 64 36.99 -2.29 -12.38
CA SER A 64 37.00 -2.20 -10.90
C SER A 64 37.40 -3.49 -10.19
N ASP A 65 37.04 -4.66 -10.74
CA ASP A 65 37.34 -5.97 -10.14
C ASP A 65 38.37 -6.79 -10.96
N ALA A 66 39.05 -6.14 -11.91
CA ALA A 66 39.95 -6.81 -12.85
C ALA A 66 41.09 -7.59 -12.17
N ALA A 67 41.68 -7.04 -11.10
CA ALA A 67 42.76 -7.69 -10.35
C ALA A 67 42.34 -9.00 -9.67
N SER A 68 41.05 -9.16 -9.39
CA SER A 68 40.47 -10.38 -8.82
C SER A 68 39.90 -11.35 -9.88
N GLY A 69 39.94 -10.96 -11.16
CA GLY A 69 39.30 -11.69 -12.26
C GLY A 69 37.77 -11.54 -12.31
N GLY A 70 37.19 -10.62 -11.53
CA GLY A 70 35.75 -10.37 -11.48
C GLY A 70 35.25 -9.44 -12.58
N LEU A 71 34.04 -9.69 -13.08
CA LEU A 71 33.27 -8.76 -13.92
C LEU A 71 32.15 -8.15 -13.08
N ARG A 72 32.10 -6.81 -13.01
CA ARG A 72 31.03 -6.11 -12.32
C ARG A 72 29.96 -5.65 -13.31
N LEU A 73 28.71 -6.01 -13.02
CA LEU A 73 27.54 -5.60 -13.79
C LEU A 73 26.62 -4.77 -12.90
N THR A 74 26.36 -3.53 -13.29
CA THR A 74 25.46 -2.62 -12.57
C THR A 74 24.24 -2.35 -13.41
N ALA A 75 23.07 -2.73 -12.91
CA ALA A 75 21.78 -2.46 -13.52
C ALA A 75 21.17 -1.20 -12.89
N LEU A 76 20.76 -0.24 -13.71
CA LEU A 76 20.08 0.98 -13.29
C LEU A 76 18.68 1.00 -13.90
N ALA A 77 17.68 1.26 -13.06
CA ALA A 77 16.30 1.48 -13.49
C ALA A 77 15.91 2.90 -13.11
N THR A 78 15.53 3.71 -14.09
CA THR A 78 15.06 5.08 -13.85
C THR A 78 13.55 5.11 -13.88
N MET A 79 12.95 5.48 -12.74
CA MET A 79 11.51 5.50 -12.55
C MET A 79 11.09 6.78 -11.83
N ASP A 80 10.08 7.46 -12.37
CA ASP A 80 9.46 8.63 -11.74
C ASP A 80 8.11 8.24 -11.15
N VAL A 81 7.83 8.74 -9.95
CA VAL A 81 6.52 8.61 -9.29
C VAL A 81 5.88 9.97 -9.19
N THR A 82 4.68 10.11 -9.77
CA THR A 82 3.87 11.33 -9.66
C THR A 82 2.58 11.05 -8.90
N VAL A 83 2.34 11.83 -7.84
CA VAL A 83 1.07 11.85 -7.11
C VAL A 83 0.20 12.98 -7.68
N SER A 84 -0.70 12.64 -8.60
CA SER A 84 -1.45 13.64 -9.36
C SER A 84 -2.78 14.04 -8.71
N ARG A 85 -3.31 13.20 -7.81
CA ARG A 85 -4.63 13.37 -7.18
C ARG A 85 -4.55 13.14 -5.67
N ALA A 86 -3.89 14.05 -4.96
CA ALA A 86 -3.67 13.94 -3.52
C ALA A 86 -4.98 13.86 -2.71
N GLN A 87 -6.08 14.43 -3.19
CA GLN A 87 -7.40 14.38 -2.54
C GLN A 87 -7.99 12.97 -2.48
N GLN A 88 -7.47 12.03 -3.28
CA GLN A 88 -7.88 10.61 -3.26
C GLN A 88 -7.06 9.79 -2.25
N LEU A 89 -6.16 10.43 -1.49
CA LEU A 89 -5.23 9.78 -0.58
C LEU A 89 -5.43 10.28 0.85
N GLN A 90 -5.37 9.35 1.80
CA GLN A 90 -5.35 9.67 3.23
C GLN A 90 -4.34 8.78 3.95
N ILE A 91 -3.47 9.40 4.74
CA ILE A 91 -2.63 8.65 5.68
C ILE A 91 -3.48 8.31 6.90
N LEU A 92 -3.62 7.02 7.15
CA LEU A 92 -4.23 6.48 8.35
C LEU A 92 -3.09 6.17 9.33
N THR A 93 -3.20 6.66 10.55
CA THR A 93 -2.19 6.48 11.60
C THR A 93 -2.81 5.79 12.80
N GLY A 94 -1.98 5.16 13.64
CA GLY A 94 -2.45 4.51 14.87
C GLY A 94 -3.33 3.29 14.63
N ILE A 95 -3.13 2.60 13.49
CA ILE A 95 -3.87 1.39 13.17
C ILE A 95 -3.37 0.26 14.08
N GLN A 96 -4.30 -0.44 14.71
CA GLN A 96 -4.11 -1.57 15.62
C GLN A 96 -5.07 -2.69 15.30
#